data_AF-A0A495JI19-F1
#
_entry.id   AF-A0A495JI19-F1
#
_cell.length_a   1.000
_cell.length_b   1.000
_cell.length_c   1.000
_cell.angle_alpha   90.00
_cell.angle_beta   90.00
_cell.angle_gamma   90.00
#
_symmetry.space_group_name_H-M   'P 1'
#
loop_
_entity.id
_entity.type
_entity.pdbx_description
1 polymer ?
#
loop_
_entity_poly.entity_id
_entity_poly.type
_entity_poly.pdbx_seq_one_letter_code
_entity_poly.pdbx_strand_id
1 'polypeptide(L)'
;MASDVELAAMRHAITLSALGLGTTSPNPPVGCVILDQHGTTVGTGFHRRKGEPHAEVHALTTAGEAARGGTAVVTLEPCNHVGVTPACRQELLDAGISRVIIGVIDPTSRGEGGAAMLAAAGVQVETDVLRDEALTVLGPWLTATTRRRPYLTWAYAPNDRRHQAAEGHLLLHLRGGADLVVTDKTLDEGIPGGHAPGHFALPDEADIGVGLPQWLSAAYAVGVRSVLVIGHERGDALRPYMHAVDEVIIAAPRADPSQTLDTVDPHLPPIGFRLVDIATSAELLICRLQRHAREEM
;
A
#
# COMPACT_ATOMS: atom_id res chain seq x y z
N MET A 1 2.13 -24.61 -10.79
CA MET A 1 3.09 -23.53 -11.01
C MET A 1 2.52 -22.63 -12.07
N ALA A 2 2.43 -21.34 -11.76
CA ALA A 2 1.96 -20.31 -12.67
C ALA A 2 2.81 -20.28 -13.95
N SER A 3 2.14 -20.19 -15.08
CA SER A 3 2.71 -19.99 -16.41
C SER A 3 3.22 -18.57 -16.61
N ASP A 4 4.05 -18.34 -17.63
CA ASP A 4 4.57 -17.00 -17.96
C ASP A 4 3.44 -15.97 -18.19
N VAL A 5 2.32 -16.41 -18.79
CA VAL A 5 1.14 -15.56 -19.00
C VAL A 5 0.48 -15.19 -17.67
N GLU A 6 0.36 -16.13 -16.74
CA GLU A 6 -0.19 -15.87 -15.40
C GLU A 6 0.75 -14.98 -14.56
N LEU A 7 2.07 -15.14 -14.69
CA LEU A 7 3.06 -14.27 -14.06
C LEU A 7 2.98 -12.83 -14.60
N ALA A 8 2.84 -12.68 -15.93
CA ALA A 8 2.64 -11.37 -16.55
C ALA A 8 1.31 -10.73 -16.10
N ALA A 9 0.23 -11.53 -16.02
CA ALA A 9 -1.05 -11.07 -15.50
C ALA A 9 -0.97 -10.67 -14.03
N MET A 10 -0.18 -11.36 -13.20
CA MET A 10 0.03 -10.99 -11.79
C MET A 10 0.72 -9.63 -11.68
N ARG A 11 1.78 -9.37 -12.45
CA ARG A 11 2.42 -8.04 -12.50
C ARG A 11 1.46 -6.94 -12.94
N HIS A 12 0.60 -7.25 -13.90
CA HIS A 12 -0.45 -6.33 -14.32
C HIS A 12 -1.47 -6.08 -13.19
N ALA A 13 -1.92 -7.12 -12.49
CA ALA A 13 -2.79 -7.00 -11.33
C ALA A 13 -2.14 -6.17 -10.20
N ILE A 14 -0.83 -6.34 -9.94
CA ILE A 14 -0.06 -5.52 -8.98
C ILE A 14 -0.08 -4.05 -9.42
N THR A 15 0.18 -3.77 -10.69
CA THR A 15 0.15 -2.40 -11.23
C THR A 15 -1.24 -1.77 -11.08
N LEU A 16 -2.30 -2.52 -11.36
CA LEU A 16 -3.68 -2.07 -11.18
C LEU A 16 -4.01 -1.81 -9.71
N SER A 17 -3.52 -2.64 -8.79
CA SER A 17 -3.76 -2.48 -7.35
C SER A 17 -3.24 -1.14 -6.81
N ALA A 18 -2.13 -0.63 -7.37
CA ALA A 18 -1.54 0.64 -6.98
C ALA A 18 -2.46 1.85 -7.27
N LEU A 19 -3.43 1.72 -8.18
CA LEU A 19 -4.42 2.77 -8.48
C LEU A 19 -5.40 3.00 -7.32
N GLY A 20 -5.51 2.07 -6.37
CA GLY A 20 -6.34 2.18 -5.17
C GLY A 20 -5.59 2.72 -3.93
N LEU A 21 -4.30 3.06 -4.07
CA LEU A 21 -3.56 3.68 -2.96
C LEU A 21 -4.16 5.05 -2.61
N GLY A 22 -4.27 5.33 -1.32
CA GLY A 22 -4.82 6.58 -0.81
C GLY A 22 -6.34 6.73 -0.93
N THR A 23 -7.08 5.70 -1.39
CA THR A 23 -8.56 5.76 -1.54
C THR A 23 -9.31 4.54 -0.99
N THR A 24 -8.61 3.43 -0.76
CA THR A 24 -9.24 2.15 -0.39
C THR A 24 -9.35 1.92 1.11
N SER A 25 -8.59 2.63 1.94
CA SER A 25 -8.54 2.39 3.38
C SER A 25 -9.92 2.45 4.05
N PRO A 26 -10.20 1.57 5.03
CA PRO A 26 -9.31 0.57 5.62
C PRO A 26 -9.14 -0.71 4.78
N ASN A 27 -9.82 -0.83 3.64
CA ASN A 27 -9.72 -2.00 2.77
C ASN A 27 -8.35 -2.03 2.08
N PRO A 28 -7.85 -3.22 1.69
CA PRO A 28 -6.59 -3.34 0.97
C PRO A 28 -6.70 -2.78 -0.46
N PRO A 29 -5.61 -2.20 -1.01
CA PRO A 29 -5.48 -1.95 -2.44
C PRO A 29 -5.29 -3.30 -3.16
N VAL A 30 -6.32 -3.76 -3.86
CA VAL A 30 -6.32 -5.06 -4.57
C VAL A 30 -6.52 -4.81 -6.06
N GLY A 31 -5.77 -5.54 -6.88
CA GLY A 31 -5.96 -5.67 -8.32
C GLY A 31 -6.24 -7.11 -8.72
N CYS A 32 -7.00 -7.28 -9.82
CA CYS A 32 -7.41 -8.55 -10.38
C CYS A 32 -7.42 -8.49 -11.92
N VAL A 33 -6.96 -9.57 -12.55
CA VAL A 33 -6.98 -9.79 -14.00
C VAL A 33 -7.67 -11.13 -14.27
N ILE A 34 -8.60 -11.16 -15.22
CA ILE A 34 -9.24 -12.39 -15.71
C ILE A 34 -8.63 -12.77 -17.06
N LEU A 35 -8.12 -13.99 -17.12
CA LEU A 35 -7.67 -14.65 -18.34
C LEU A 35 -8.74 -15.63 -18.79
N ASP A 36 -9.02 -15.70 -20.09
CA ASP A 36 -9.86 -16.76 -20.65
C ASP A 36 -9.13 -18.12 -20.66
N GLN A 37 -9.81 -19.18 -21.10
CA GLN A 37 -9.25 -20.54 -21.21
C GLN A 37 -8.03 -20.65 -22.16
N HIS A 38 -7.77 -19.63 -22.98
CA HIS A 38 -6.65 -19.56 -23.91
C HIS A 38 -5.50 -18.68 -23.38
N GLY A 39 -5.63 -18.13 -22.16
CA GLY A 39 -4.66 -17.24 -21.56
C GLY A 39 -4.76 -15.78 -22.03
N THR A 40 -5.84 -15.39 -22.73
CA THR A 40 -6.04 -14.01 -23.17
C THR A 40 -6.65 -13.19 -22.05
N THR A 41 -6.13 -11.99 -21.78
CA THR A 41 -6.76 -11.06 -20.83
C THR A 41 -8.11 -10.59 -21.37
N VAL A 42 -9.18 -10.89 -20.64
CA VAL A 42 -10.55 -10.53 -21.00
C VAL A 42 -11.20 -9.58 -19.99
N GLY A 43 -10.61 -9.41 -18.81
CA GLY A 43 -11.09 -8.45 -17.82
C GLY A 43 -10.02 -7.98 -16.85
N THR A 44 -10.16 -6.76 -16.36
CA THR A 44 -9.25 -6.14 -15.39
C THR A 44 -10.03 -5.33 -14.39
N GLY A 45 -9.58 -5.31 -13.14
CA GLY A 45 -10.22 -4.55 -12.08
C GLY A 45 -9.27 -4.23 -10.93
N PHE A 46 -9.59 -3.19 -10.19
CA PHE A 46 -8.96 -2.86 -8.92
C PHE A 46 -10.02 -2.32 -7.96
N HIS A 47 -9.78 -2.47 -6.66
CA HIS A 47 -10.66 -1.89 -5.66
C HIS A 47 -10.42 -0.38 -5.61
N ARG A 48 -11.47 0.40 -5.88
CA ARG A 48 -11.35 1.87 -6.03
C ARG A 48 -11.49 2.60 -4.71
N ARG A 49 -12.45 2.19 -3.89
CA ARG A 49 -12.83 2.87 -2.66
C ARG A 49 -13.63 1.97 -1.74
N LYS A 50 -13.52 2.19 -0.43
CA LYS A 50 -14.36 1.52 0.57
C LYS A 50 -15.85 1.64 0.24
N GLY A 51 -16.55 0.50 0.23
CA GLY A 51 -17.98 0.41 -0.02
C GLY A 51 -18.36 0.21 -1.49
N GLU A 52 -17.40 0.33 -2.40
CA GLU A 52 -17.55 -0.05 -3.81
C GLU A 52 -17.19 -1.52 -4.04
N PRO A 53 -17.53 -2.11 -5.19
CA PRO A 53 -17.13 -3.48 -5.51
C PRO A 53 -15.62 -3.72 -5.41
N HIS A 54 -15.25 -4.96 -5.08
CA HIS A 54 -13.85 -5.38 -5.03
C HIS A 54 -13.27 -5.56 -6.45
N ALA A 55 -11.95 -5.74 -6.52
CA ALA A 55 -11.21 -5.86 -7.77
C ALA A 55 -11.75 -6.99 -8.66
N GLU A 56 -12.06 -8.13 -8.06
CA GLU A 56 -12.57 -9.33 -8.72
C GLU A 56 -13.90 -9.06 -9.42
N VAL A 57 -14.81 -8.33 -8.75
CA VAL A 57 -16.12 -7.98 -9.33
C VAL A 57 -15.96 -7.07 -10.55
N HIS A 58 -15.08 -6.07 -10.47
CA HIS A 58 -14.77 -5.22 -11.62
C HIS A 58 -14.15 -6.00 -12.78
N ALA A 59 -13.22 -6.91 -12.49
CA ALA A 59 -12.56 -7.71 -13.51
C ALA A 59 -13.53 -8.71 -14.17
N LEU A 60 -14.38 -9.38 -13.39
CA LEU A 60 -15.44 -10.26 -13.89
C LEU A 60 -16.50 -9.51 -14.70
N THR A 61 -16.91 -8.33 -14.24
CA THR A 61 -17.86 -7.48 -14.99
C THR A 61 -17.31 -7.13 -16.37
N THR A 62 -16.01 -6.83 -16.46
CA THR A 62 -15.35 -6.52 -17.73
C THR A 62 -15.23 -7.76 -18.62
N ALA A 63 -14.94 -8.93 -18.03
CA ALA A 63 -14.80 -10.19 -18.75
C ALA A 63 -16.12 -10.77 -19.28
N GLY A 64 -17.23 -10.61 -18.55
CA GLY A 64 -18.50 -11.24 -18.86
C GLY A 64 -18.36 -12.76 -19.03
N GLU A 65 -19.06 -13.31 -20.02
CA GLU A 65 -19.05 -14.76 -20.30
C GLU A 65 -17.67 -15.32 -20.67
N ALA A 66 -16.74 -14.47 -21.13
CA ALA A 66 -15.39 -14.91 -21.47
C ALA A 66 -14.56 -15.34 -20.24
N ALA A 67 -15.01 -15.01 -19.03
CA ALA A 67 -14.41 -15.49 -17.78
C ALA A 67 -14.59 -17.01 -17.59
N ARG A 68 -15.64 -17.60 -18.18
CA ARG A 68 -16.03 -18.98 -17.88
C ARG A 68 -14.94 -19.97 -18.30
N GLY A 69 -14.56 -20.85 -17.37
CA GLY A 69 -13.47 -21.80 -17.55
C GLY A 69 -12.07 -21.17 -17.48
N GLY A 70 -11.99 -19.85 -17.34
CA GLY A 70 -10.75 -19.08 -17.30
C GLY A 70 -10.05 -19.08 -15.94
N THR A 71 -9.05 -18.19 -15.83
CA THR A 71 -8.21 -18.01 -14.65
C THR A 71 -8.38 -16.61 -14.07
N ALA A 72 -8.65 -16.50 -12.78
CA ALA A 72 -8.56 -15.22 -12.06
C ALA A 72 -7.19 -15.07 -11.41
N VAL A 73 -6.50 -13.97 -11.70
CA VAL A 73 -5.19 -13.63 -11.14
C VAL A 73 -5.35 -12.42 -10.24
N VAL A 74 -5.19 -12.61 -8.93
CA VAL A 74 -5.54 -11.62 -7.91
C VAL A 74 -4.39 -11.39 -6.92
N THR A 75 -4.16 -10.13 -6.59
CA THR A 75 -3.02 -9.71 -5.74
C THR A 75 -3.14 -10.14 -4.27
N LEU A 76 -4.37 -10.24 -3.75
CA LEU A 76 -4.67 -10.67 -2.38
C LEU A 76 -5.74 -11.76 -2.41
N GLU A 77 -5.75 -12.67 -1.44
CA GLU A 77 -6.76 -13.72 -1.32
C GLU A 77 -8.19 -13.18 -1.42
N PRO A 78 -9.05 -13.76 -2.28
CA PRO A 78 -10.45 -13.33 -2.39
C PRO A 78 -11.21 -13.45 -1.08
N CYS A 79 -12.02 -12.44 -0.76
CA CYS A 79 -12.72 -12.42 0.53
C CYS A 79 -13.70 -13.60 0.68
N ASN A 80 -13.78 -14.15 1.90
CA ASN A 80 -14.60 -15.32 2.25
C ASN A 80 -15.93 -14.97 2.94
N HIS A 81 -16.12 -13.72 3.38
CA HIS A 81 -17.26 -13.32 4.18
C HIS A 81 -18.26 -12.51 3.35
N VAL A 82 -19.55 -12.71 3.63
CA VAL A 82 -20.62 -11.88 3.06
C VAL A 82 -20.69 -10.58 3.88
N GLY A 83 -20.47 -9.45 3.20
CA GLY A 83 -20.60 -8.12 3.77
C GLY A 83 -21.84 -7.42 3.23
N VAL A 84 -21.69 -6.15 2.85
CA VAL A 84 -22.70 -5.43 2.05
C VAL A 84 -22.77 -6.01 0.62
N THR A 85 -21.63 -6.48 0.11
CA THR A 85 -21.49 -7.21 -1.16
C THR A 85 -21.35 -8.72 -0.92
N PRO A 86 -21.70 -9.57 -1.90
CA PRO A 86 -21.36 -10.98 -1.87
C PRO A 86 -19.85 -11.20 -1.70
N ALA A 87 -19.47 -12.37 -1.19
CA ALA A 87 -18.07 -12.74 -1.04
C ALA A 87 -17.43 -12.95 -2.42
N CYS A 88 -16.23 -12.41 -2.65
CA CYS A 88 -15.54 -12.50 -3.94
C CYS A 88 -15.29 -13.95 -4.38
N ARG A 89 -15.07 -14.87 -3.43
CA ARG A 89 -14.99 -16.30 -3.79
C ARG A 89 -16.27 -16.82 -4.46
N GLN A 90 -17.45 -16.32 -4.08
CA GLN A 90 -18.72 -16.77 -4.64
C GLN A 90 -18.91 -16.21 -6.04
N GLU A 91 -18.56 -14.93 -6.25
CA GLU A 91 -18.57 -14.29 -7.57
C GLU A 91 -17.67 -15.03 -8.58
N LEU A 92 -16.48 -15.47 -8.15
CA LEU A 92 -15.58 -16.27 -8.98
C LEU A 92 -16.17 -17.65 -9.34
N LEU A 93 -16.83 -18.31 -8.38
CA LEU A 93 -17.50 -19.59 -8.62
C LEU A 93 -18.70 -19.44 -9.56
N ASP A 94 -19.52 -18.41 -9.35
CA ASP A 94 -20.71 -18.14 -10.15
C ASP A 94 -20.33 -17.78 -11.60
N ALA A 95 -19.21 -17.07 -11.79
CA ALA A 95 -18.62 -16.81 -13.11
C ALA A 95 -18.01 -18.06 -13.78
N GLY A 96 -17.92 -19.19 -13.07
CA GLY A 96 -17.37 -20.43 -13.58
C GLY A 96 -15.86 -20.41 -13.80
N ILE A 97 -15.12 -19.63 -12.99
CA ILE A 97 -13.65 -19.63 -12.99
C ILE A 97 -13.15 -21.02 -12.60
N SER A 98 -12.20 -21.56 -13.37
CA SER A 98 -11.64 -22.90 -13.14
C SER A 98 -10.34 -22.89 -12.34
N ARG A 99 -9.65 -21.73 -12.32
CA ARG A 99 -8.35 -21.56 -11.69
C ARG A 99 -8.19 -20.17 -11.06
N VAL A 100 -7.53 -20.08 -9.92
CA VAL A 100 -7.25 -18.83 -9.21
C VAL A 100 -5.78 -18.78 -8.80
N ILE A 101 -5.10 -17.70 -9.18
CA ILE A 101 -3.71 -17.40 -8.83
C ILE A 101 -3.71 -16.24 -7.84
N ILE A 102 -3.11 -16.45 -6.68
CA ILE A 102 -3.13 -15.50 -5.57
C ILE A 102 -1.71 -15.02 -5.27
N GLY A 103 -1.53 -13.69 -5.23
CA GLY A 103 -0.24 -13.07 -4.91
C GLY A 103 0.12 -13.20 -3.43
N VAL A 104 -0.80 -12.82 -2.55
CA VAL A 104 -0.62 -12.84 -1.09
C VAL A 104 -1.84 -13.44 -0.41
N ILE A 105 -1.64 -14.36 0.53
CA ILE A 105 -2.71 -14.83 1.43
C ILE A 105 -3.14 -13.70 2.37
N ASP A 106 -4.45 -13.50 2.54
CA ASP A 106 -4.99 -12.47 3.42
C ASP A 106 -4.89 -12.93 4.88
N PRO A 107 -4.04 -12.32 5.72
CA PRO A 107 -3.91 -12.72 7.13
C PRO A 107 -5.16 -12.36 7.96
N THR A 108 -6.08 -11.57 7.40
CA THR A 108 -7.35 -11.19 8.03
C THR A 108 -8.53 -12.04 7.56
N SER A 109 -8.29 -13.01 6.68
CA SER A 109 -9.29 -13.98 6.24
C SER A 109 -9.98 -14.64 7.43
N ARG A 110 -11.30 -14.75 7.35
CA ARG A 110 -12.13 -15.40 8.37
C ARG A 110 -12.40 -16.85 7.99
N GLY A 111 -12.50 -17.72 9.00
CA GLY A 111 -12.72 -19.15 8.79
C GLY A 111 -11.51 -19.79 8.11
N GLU A 112 -11.74 -20.69 7.17
CA GLU A 112 -10.67 -21.38 6.41
C GLU A 112 -10.02 -20.50 5.32
N GLY A 113 -10.56 -19.30 5.05
CA GLY A 113 -10.11 -18.41 3.98
C GLY A 113 -10.79 -18.66 2.63
N GLY A 114 -10.66 -17.71 1.70
CA GLY A 114 -11.23 -17.80 0.36
C GLY A 114 -10.52 -18.83 -0.51
N ALA A 115 -9.19 -18.96 -0.36
CA ALA A 115 -8.37 -19.93 -1.10
C ALA A 115 -8.81 -21.36 -0.82
N ALA A 116 -8.98 -21.72 0.46
CA ALA A 116 -9.44 -23.05 0.87
C ALA A 116 -10.85 -23.35 0.35
N MET A 117 -11.77 -22.38 0.43
CA MET A 117 -13.15 -22.56 -0.04
C MET A 117 -13.25 -22.71 -1.56
N LEU A 118 -12.42 -21.99 -2.32
CA LEU A 118 -12.32 -22.15 -3.79
C LEU A 118 -11.81 -23.55 -4.14
N ALA A 119 -10.74 -24.00 -3.46
CA ALA A 119 -10.19 -25.34 -3.67
C ALA A 119 -11.20 -26.45 -3.33
N ALA A 120 -11.94 -26.30 -2.23
CA ALA A 120 -13.00 -27.23 -1.83
C ALA A 120 -14.15 -27.31 -2.86
N ALA A 121 -14.38 -26.23 -3.61
CA ALA A 121 -15.35 -26.17 -4.71
C ALA A 121 -14.80 -26.69 -6.05
N GLY A 122 -13.57 -27.22 -6.08
CA GLY A 122 -12.95 -27.82 -7.28
C GLY A 122 -12.17 -26.84 -8.16
N VAL A 123 -11.99 -25.59 -7.72
CA VAL A 123 -11.14 -24.61 -8.42
C VAL A 123 -9.68 -24.92 -8.16
N GLN A 124 -8.84 -24.86 -9.19
CA GLN A 124 -7.39 -24.98 -9.00
C GLN A 124 -6.84 -23.72 -8.39
N VAL A 125 -6.24 -23.80 -7.20
CA VAL A 125 -5.69 -22.63 -6.49
C VAL A 125 -4.17 -22.72 -6.39
N GLU A 126 -3.50 -21.63 -6.70
CA GLU A 126 -2.06 -21.43 -6.46
C GLU A 126 -1.82 -20.13 -5.71
N THR A 127 -0.98 -20.14 -4.69
CA THR A 127 -0.79 -19.03 -3.76
C THR A 127 0.67 -18.57 -3.74
N ASP A 128 0.90 -17.38 -3.17
CA ASP A 128 2.23 -16.79 -2.99
C ASP A 128 2.97 -16.53 -4.32
N VAL A 129 2.22 -16.34 -5.41
CA VAL A 129 2.78 -16.08 -6.75
C VAL A 129 3.24 -14.63 -6.86
N LEU A 130 4.54 -14.42 -7.03
CA LEU A 130 5.18 -13.10 -7.01
C LEU A 130 4.86 -12.31 -5.73
N ARG A 131 4.78 -13.01 -4.60
CA ARG A 131 4.48 -12.43 -3.28
C ARG A 131 5.27 -11.16 -2.99
N ASP A 132 6.59 -11.20 -3.15
CA ASP A 132 7.47 -10.06 -2.86
C ASP A 132 7.17 -8.84 -3.77
N GLU A 133 6.83 -9.07 -5.04
CA GLU A 133 6.42 -8.00 -5.95
C GLU A 133 5.07 -7.42 -5.50
N ALA A 134 4.10 -8.26 -5.13
CA ALA A 134 2.78 -7.82 -4.64
C ALA A 134 2.87 -7.03 -3.32
N LEU A 135 3.82 -7.38 -2.46
CA LEU A 135 4.12 -6.65 -1.23
C LEU A 135 4.63 -5.21 -1.48
N THR A 136 5.06 -4.88 -2.70
CA THR A 136 5.38 -3.49 -3.07
C THR A 136 4.18 -2.55 -2.89
N VAL A 137 2.96 -3.05 -3.12
CA VAL A 137 1.72 -2.27 -2.95
C VAL A 137 1.00 -2.65 -1.65
N LEU A 138 0.89 -3.95 -1.36
CA LEU A 138 0.15 -4.44 -0.18
C LEU A 138 0.93 -4.31 1.14
N GLY A 139 2.25 -4.15 1.09
CA GLY A 139 3.13 -4.17 2.27
C GLY A 139 2.77 -3.16 3.36
N PRO A 140 2.54 -1.87 3.04
CA PRO A 140 2.09 -0.89 4.02
C PRO A 140 0.77 -1.28 4.70
N TRP A 141 -0.22 -1.73 3.92
CA TRP A 141 -1.51 -2.16 4.46
C TRP A 141 -1.38 -3.40 5.36
N LEU A 142 -0.58 -4.40 4.96
CA LEU A 142 -0.31 -5.60 5.75
C LEU A 142 0.42 -5.27 7.06
N THR A 143 1.41 -4.39 6.99
CA THR A 143 2.16 -3.92 8.16
C THR A 143 1.21 -3.20 9.12
N ALA A 144 0.36 -2.32 8.59
CA ALA A 144 -0.58 -1.57 9.41
C ALA A 144 -1.58 -2.49 10.13
N THR A 145 -2.09 -3.48 9.40
CA THR A 145 -3.03 -4.50 9.90
C THR A 145 -2.39 -5.37 10.98
N THR A 146 -1.18 -5.87 10.71
CA THR A 146 -0.42 -6.73 11.64
C THR A 146 -0.08 -5.99 12.93
N ARG A 147 0.40 -4.75 12.81
CA ARG A 147 0.86 -3.93 13.94
C ARG A 147 -0.25 -3.15 14.63
N ARG A 148 -1.47 -3.17 14.07
CA ARG A 148 -2.65 -2.45 14.56
C ARG A 148 -2.43 -0.94 14.75
N ARG A 149 -1.67 -0.35 13.84
CA ARG A 149 -1.43 1.10 13.71
C ARG A 149 -1.17 1.44 12.23
N PRO A 150 -1.33 2.67 11.75
CA PRO A 150 -0.99 3.00 10.37
C PRO A 150 0.49 2.77 10.08
N TYR A 151 0.81 2.43 8.84
CA TYR A 151 2.17 2.47 8.32
C TYR A 151 2.65 3.91 8.30
N LEU A 152 3.73 4.19 9.02
CA LEU A 152 4.24 5.55 9.21
C LEU A 152 5.47 5.78 8.34
N THR A 153 5.33 6.65 7.34
CA THR A 153 6.43 7.17 6.52
C THR A 153 6.81 8.57 6.97
N TRP A 154 8.09 8.80 7.26
CA TRP A 154 8.64 10.13 7.47
C TRP A 154 9.51 10.54 6.26
N ALA A 155 9.12 11.59 5.56
CA ALA A 155 9.85 12.14 4.44
C ALA A 155 10.37 13.54 4.75
N TYR A 156 11.66 13.80 4.55
CA TYR A 156 12.24 15.13 4.81
C TYR A 156 13.42 15.43 3.90
N ALA A 157 13.83 16.69 3.90
CA ALA A 157 15.10 17.12 3.31
C ALA A 157 16.04 17.62 4.42
N PRO A 158 17.37 17.40 4.32
CA PRO A 158 18.32 17.99 5.25
C PRO A 158 18.13 19.50 5.35
N ASN A 159 18.31 20.07 6.54
CA ASN A 159 18.06 21.49 6.81
C ASN A 159 19.11 22.40 6.13
N ASP A 160 18.97 22.59 4.82
CA ASP A 160 19.74 23.50 3.99
C ASP A 160 18.84 24.60 3.39
N ARG A 161 19.38 25.54 2.60
CA ARG A 161 18.56 26.61 2.00
C ARG A 161 17.51 26.13 1.00
N ARG A 162 17.58 24.87 0.55
CA ARG A 162 16.73 24.26 -0.48
C ARG A 162 15.74 23.24 0.09
N HIS A 163 15.74 22.99 1.41
CA HIS A 163 14.88 21.99 2.04
C HIS A 163 13.39 22.16 1.68
N GLN A 164 12.87 23.39 1.70
CA GLN A 164 11.46 23.67 1.39
C GLN A 164 11.07 23.25 -0.03
N ALA A 165 11.96 23.47 -1.01
CA ALA A 165 11.71 23.04 -2.39
C ALA A 165 11.70 21.51 -2.48
N ALA A 166 12.71 20.85 -1.90
CA ALA A 166 12.81 19.39 -1.88
C ALA A 166 11.62 18.72 -1.17
N GLU A 167 11.15 19.28 -0.05
CA GLU A 167 9.97 18.82 0.68
C GLU A 167 8.68 19.05 -0.10
N GLY A 168 8.58 20.15 -0.85
CA GLY A 168 7.49 20.37 -1.80
C GLY A 168 7.45 19.29 -2.90
N HIS A 169 8.60 18.88 -3.42
CA HIS A 169 8.69 17.76 -4.35
C HIS A 169 8.25 16.45 -3.69
N LEU A 170 8.72 16.15 -2.47
CA LEU A 170 8.30 14.97 -1.73
C LEU A 170 6.78 14.94 -1.52
N LEU A 171 6.19 16.06 -1.11
CA LEU A 171 4.74 16.19 -0.91
C LEU A 171 3.96 15.88 -2.18
N LEU A 172 4.36 16.47 -3.31
CA LEU A 172 3.69 16.25 -4.60
C LEU A 172 3.73 14.78 -5.03
N HIS A 173 4.84 14.08 -4.80
CA HIS A 173 5.04 12.72 -5.30
C HIS A 173 4.51 11.63 -4.36
N LEU A 174 4.55 11.86 -3.04
CA LEU A 174 4.27 10.82 -2.06
C LEU A 174 2.84 10.87 -1.54
N ARG A 175 2.17 12.03 -1.56
CA ARG A 175 0.85 12.19 -0.92
C ARG A 175 -0.21 11.23 -1.44
N GLY A 176 -0.16 10.88 -2.72
CA GLY A 176 -1.12 9.98 -3.35
C GLY A 176 -1.08 8.55 -2.82
N GLY A 177 0.02 8.15 -2.16
CA GLY A 177 0.17 6.84 -1.56
C GLY A 177 -0.33 6.74 -0.11
N ALA A 178 -0.70 7.86 0.51
CA ALA A 178 -1.05 7.92 1.94
C ALA A 178 -2.54 8.23 2.13
N ASP A 179 -3.10 7.79 3.26
CA ASP A 179 -4.44 8.20 3.68
C ASP A 179 -4.41 9.61 4.28
N LEU A 180 -3.42 9.85 5.14
CA LEU A 180 -3.21 11.14 5.81
C LEU A 180 -1.80 11.65 5.56
N VAL A 181 -1.72 12.96 5.34
CA VAL A 181 -0.47 13.70 5.21
C VAL A 181 -0.39 14.73 6.30
N VAL A 182 0.69 14.69 7.07
CA VAL A 182 0.98 15.67 8.11
C VAL A 182 2.18 16.48 7.65
N THR A 183 1.97 17.77 7.48
CA THR A 183 3.05 18.74 7.27
C THR A 183 3.25 19.54 8.55
N ASP A 184 4.26 20.40 8.62
CA ASP A 184 4.45 21.30 9.77
C ASP A 184 3.23 22.21 10.04
N LYS A 185 2.40 22.45 9.02
CA LYS A 185 1.26 23.39 9.08
C LYS A 185 -0.10 22.71 9.11
N THR A 186 -0.23 21.54 8.50
CA THR A 186 -1.53 20.93 8.20
C THR A 186 -1.57 19.44 8.49
N LEU A 187 -2.78 18.94 8.65
CA LEU A 187 -3.14 17.53 8.63
C LEU A 187 -4.23 17.39 7.57
N ASP A 188 -3.89 16.78 6.45
CA ASP A 188 -4.75 16.68 5.28
C ASP A 188 -4.93 15.22 4.86
N GLU A 189 -5.94 14.97 4.05
CA GLU A 189 -6.04 13.72 3.32
C GLU A 189 -4.95 13.64 2.24
N GLY A 190 -4.36 12.46 2.05
CA GLY A 190 -3.33 12.26 1.02
C GLY A 190 -3.85 12.56 -0.38
N ILE A 191 -5.05 12.07 -0.71
CA ILE A 191 -5.80 12.48 -1.90
C ILE A 191 -7.05 13.23 -1.43
N PRO A 192 -7.14 14.57 -1.62
CA PRO A 192 -8.32 15.32 -1.19
C PRO A 192 -9.61 14.78 -1.81
N GLY A 193 -10.53 14.32 -0.97
CA GLY A 193 -11.79 13.70 -1.39
C GLY A 193 -11.68 12.24 -1.83
N GLY A 194 -10.54 11.59 -1.58
CA GLY A 194 -10.31 10.17 -1.88
C GLY A 194 -11.24 9.24 -1.07
N HIS A 195 -11.56 9.63 0.16
CA HIS A 195 -12.45 8.93 1.07
C HIS A 195 -13.75 9.70 1.32
N ALA A 196 -14.74 9.03 1.90
CA ALA A 196 -16.05 9.65 2.17
C ALA A 196 -15.89 10.87 3.10
N PRO A 197 -16.75 11.90 3.00
CA PRO A 197 -16.70 13.02 3.94
C PRO A 197 -16.74 12.54 5.39
N GLY A 198 -15.81 13.02 6.22
CA GLY A 198 -15.69 12.60 7.63
C GLY A 198 -15.20 11.17 7.83
N HIS A 199 -14.66 10.50 6.80
CA HIS A 199 -14.22 9.11 6.90
C HIS A 199 -13.15 8.90 7.98
N PHE A 200 -12.17 9.81 8.06
CA PHE A 200 -11.14 9.83 9.10
C PHE A 200 -11.42 10.92 10.12
N ALA A 201 -12.55 10.84 10.83
CA ALA A 201 -12.84 11.75 11.94
C ALA A 201 -11.85 11.49 13.09
N LEU A 202 -10.71 12.17 13.04
CA LEU A 202 -9.69 12.11 14.09
C LEU A 202 -10.09 12.99 15.29
N PRO A 203 -9.63 12.67 16.51
CA PRO A 203 -9.79 13.57 17.65
C PRO A 203 -9.06 14.90 17.40
N ASP A 204 -9.68 16.02 17.76
CA ASP A 204 -9.26 17.39 17.41
C ASP A 204 -7.90 17.87 17.97
N GLU A 205 -7.13 17.07 18.72
CA GLU A 205 -6.00 17.60 19.51
C GLU A 205 -4.70 16.79 19.48
N ALA A 206 -4.59 15.73 18.70
CA ALA A 206 -3.41 14.88 18.79
C ALA A 206 -2.28 15.38 17.89
N ASP A 207 -1.48 16.27 18.46
CA ASP A 207 -0.15 16.61 17.96
C ASP A 207 0.72 15.34 17.96
N ILE A 208 1.27 15.00 16.78
CA ILE A 208 2.20 13.88 16.56
C ILE A 208 3.39 13.95 17.55
N GLY A 209 3.76 15.14 18.04
CA GLY A 209 4.86 15.32 18.98
C GLY A 209 4.58 14.95 20.44
N VAL A 210 3.33 14.85 20.88
CA VAL A 210 2.97 14.52 22.27
C VAL A 210 1.97 13.35 22.28
N GLY A 211 2.48 12.12 22.29
CA GLY A 211 1.64 10.91 22.35
C GLY A 211 1.39 10.26 20.99
N LEU A 212 2.41 10.19 20.13
CA LEU A 212 2.35 9.50 18.84
C LEU A 212 1.69 8.11 18.89
N PRO A 213 2.00 7.22 19.87
CA PRO A 213 1.36 5.90 19.92
C PRO A 213 -0.16 5.97 20.08
N GLN A 214 -0.66 6.88 20.93
CA GLN A 214 -2.08 7.10 21.14
C GLN A 214 -2.74 7.66 19.88
N TRP A 215 -2.07 8.61 19.20
CA TRP A 215 -2.55 9.16 17.95
C TRP A 215 -2.64 8.11 16.84
N LEU A 216 -1.59 7.32 16.64
CA LEU A 216 -1.57 6.25 15.65
C LEU A 216 -2.65 5.21 15.96
N SER A 217 -2.86 4.87 17.24
CA SER A 217 -3.96 3.97 17.65
C SER A 217 -5.34 4.56 17.32
N ALA A 218 -5.56 5.85 17.57
CA ALA A 218 -6.81 6.52 17.23
C ALA A 218 -7.03 6.59 15.72
N ALA A 219 -6.00 6.91 14.95
CA ALA A 219 -6.03 6.93 13.49
C ALA A 219 -6.37 5.55 12.92
N TYR A 220 -5.74 4.49 13.42
CA TYR A 220 -6.05 3.13 12.99
C TYR A 220 -7.49 2.73 13.27
N ALA A 221 -8.03 3.12 14.43
CA ALA A 221 -9.39 2.82 14.85
C ALA A 221 -10.45 3.44 13.92
N VAL A 222 -10.17 4.61 13.36
CA VAL A 222 -11.07 5.27 12.38
C VAL A 222 -10.83 4.82 10.93
N GLY A 223 -9.87 3.93 10.69
CA GLY A 223 -9.67 3.27 9.40
C GLY A 223 -8.42 3.69 8.65
N VAL A 224 -7.59 4.59 9.20
CA VAL A 224 -6.31 4.98 8.58
C VAL A 224 -5.37 3.78 8.57
N ARG A 225 -4.69 3.55 7.45
CA ARG A 225 -3.70 2.50 7.24
C ARG A 225 -2.34 3.04 6.85
N SER A 226 -2.25 4.27 6.38
CA SER A 226 -0.98 4.92 6.01
C SER A 226 -0.96 6.39 6.40
N VAL A 227 0.15 6.82 7.00
CA VAL A 227 0.41 8.21 7.37
C VAL A 227 1.75 8.63 6.80
N LEU A 228 1.76 9.75 6.09
CA LEU A 228 2.96 10.41 5.59
C LEU A 228 3.21 11.69 6.40
N VAL A 229 4.34 11.77 7.09
CA VAL A 229 4.82 13.00 7.73
C VAL A 229 5.88 13.63 6.85
N ILE A 230 5.72 14.92 6.53
CA ILE A 230 6.65 15.70 5.72
C ILE A 230 7.19 16.88 6.51
N GLY A 231 8.50 17.04 6.51
CA GLY A 231 9.16 18.20 7.12
C GLY A 231 10.15 17.83 8.21
N HIS A 232 10.96 18.81 8.59
CA HIS A 232 11.94 18.68 9.66
C HIS A 232 11.36 19.05 11.04
N GLU A 233 10.47 20.03 11.17
CA GLU A 233 10.00 20.51 12.49
C GLU A 233 9.08 19.49 13.18
N ARG A 234 8.00 19.03 12.52
CA ARG A 234 7.17 17.92 13.03
C ARG A 234 7.85 16.56 12.85
N GLY A 235 8.76 16.44 11.89
CA GLY A 235 9.59 15.26 11.70
C GLY A 235 10.52 14.99 12.88
N ASP A 236 11.15 16.03 13.44
CA ASP A 236 12.02 15.91 14.61
C ASP A 236 11.26 15.37 15.84
N ALA A 237 9.96 15.65 15.92
CA ALA A 237 9.07 15.11 16.94
C ALA A 237 8.93 13.58 16.87
N LEU A 238 9.25 12.95 15.72
CA LEU A 238 9.27 11.49 15.55
C LEU A 238 10.55 10.85 16.08
N ARG A 239 11.62 11.60 16.35
CA ARG A 239 12.92 11.03 16.77
C ARG A 239 12.84 10.18 18.04
N PRO A 240 12.09 10.56 19.10
CA PRO A 240 11.88 9.68 20.26
C PRO A 240 11.09 8.41 19.91
N TYR A 241 10.32 8.45 18.82
CA TYR A 241 9.42 7.39 18.37
C TYR A 241 9.89 6.69 17.11
N MET A 242 11.20 6.71 16.78
CA MET A 242 11.70 6.07 15.57
C MET A 242 11.23 4.61 15.47
N HIS A 243 11.11 3.89 16.60
CA HIS A 243 10.58 2.52 16.68
C HIS A 243 9.18 2.32 16.05
N ALA A 244 8.37 3.37 15.97
CA ALA A 244 7.06 3.39 15.34
C ALA A 244 7.10 3.80 13.85
N VAL A 245 8.17 4.45 13.38
CA VAL A 245 8.40 4.84 11.97
C VAL A 245 8.79 3.61 11.16
N ASP A 246 8.03 3.32 10.11
CA ASP A 246 8.22 2.16 9.25
C ASP A 246 9.13 2.45 8.05
N GLU A 247 9.05 3.68 7.52
CA GLU A 247 9.89 4.14 6.40
C GLU A 247 10.40 5.56 6.62
N VAL A 248 11.64 5.81 6.20
CA VAL A 248 12.25 7.14 6.14
C VAL A 248 12.63 7.42 4.69
N ILE A 249 12.25 8.59 4.18
CA ILE A 249 12.59 9.07 2.84
C ILE A 249 13.37 10.36 2.98
N ILE A 250 14.57 10.41 2.44
CA ILE A 250 15.45 11.58 2.52
C ILE A 250 15.63 12.13 1.11
N ALA A 251 15.23 13.37 0.89
CA ALA A 251 15.52 14.12 -0.35
C ALA A 251 16.71 15.04 -0.13
N ALA A 252 17.84 14.70 -0.73
CA ALA A 252 19.03 15.55 -0.74
C ALA A 252 19.08 16.33 -2.07
N PRO A 253 19.17 17.66 -2.04
CA PRO A 253 19.44 18.45 -3.24
C PRO A 253 20.76 18.04 -3.90
N ARG A 254 20.77 17.91 -5.23
CA ARG A 254 22.03 17.71 -5.95
C ARG A 254 22.91 18.97 -5.81
N ALA A 255 24.15 18.76 -5.39
CA ALA A 255 25.20 19.77 -5.49
C ALA A 255 25.74 19.78 -6.91
N ASP A 256 26.26 20.92 -7.37
CA ASP A 256 27.04 20.95 -8.61
C ASP A 256 28.25 20.01 -8.47
N PRO A 257 28.69 19.32 -9.54
CA PRO A 257 29.81 18.36 -9.47
C PRO A 257 31.11 18.92 -8.89
N SER A 258 31.26 20.25 -8.87
CA SER A 258 32.42 20.98 -8.35
C SER A 258 32.25 21.54 -6.93
N GLN A 259 31.07 21.38 -6.32
CA GLN A 259 30.81 21.86 -4.96
C GLN A 259 31.11 20.79 -3.91
N THR A 260 31.73 21.21 -2.81
CA THR A 260 31.86 20.40 -1.61
C THR A 260 30.47 20.19 -1.01
N LEU A 261 30.13 18.96 -0.62
CA LEU A 261 28.94 18.72 0.19
C LEU A 261 29.16 19.38 1.56
N ASP A 262 28.56 20.55 1.79
CA ASP A 262 28.62 21.27 3.06
C ASP A 262 27.85 20.55 4.19
N THR A 263 27.16 19.46 3.87
CA THR A 263 26.30 18.72 4.80
C THR A 263 26.97 17.44 5.25
N VAL A 264 27.79 17.53 6.30
CA VAL A 264 27.90 16.42 7.24
C VAL A 264 26.64 16.46 8.09
N ASP A 265 25.54 15.94 7.56
CA ASP A 265 24.39 15.63 8.40
C ASP A 265 24.71 14.31 9.15
N PRO A 266 24.88 14.33 10.48
CA PRO A 266 25.13 13.10 11.26
C PRO A 266 23.95 12.12 11.20
N HIS A 267 22.84 12.44 10.54
CA HIS A 267 21.66 11.59 10.35
C HIS A 267 21.79 10.51 9.25
N LEU A 268 23.02 10.13 8.91
CA LEU A 268 23.39 8.86 8.26
C LEU A 268 22.56 7.68 8.82
N PRO A 269 22.18 6.71 7.97
CA PRO A 269 20.91 5.98 8.06
C PRO A 269 20.55 5.57 9.50
N PRO A 270 19.36 5.95 10.01
CA PRO A 270 18.99 5.69 11.39
C PRO A 270 19.15 4.20 11.72
N ILE A 271 19.75 3.90 12.88
CA ILE A 271 19.98 2.52 13.33
C ILE A 271 18.65 1.74 13.28
N GLY A 272 18.70 0.55 12.68
CA GLY A 272 17.52 -0.31 12.52
C GLY A 272 16.74 -0.09 11.21
N PHE A 273 17.25 0.72 10.30
CA PHE A 273 16.75 0.87 8.93
C PHE A 273 17.74 0.31 7.90
N ARG A 274 17.21 -0.19 6.79
CA ARG A 274 17.98 -0.63 5.61
C ARG A 274 17.66 0.29 4.44
N LEU A 275 18.68 0.69 3.70
CA LEU A 275 18.51 1.37 2.41
C LEU A 275 17.91 0.38 1.40
N VAL A 276 16.72 0.69 0.88
CA VAL A 276 15.98 -0.20 -0.04
C VAL A 276 15.90 0.36 -1.46
N ASP A 277 16.03 1.68 -1.61
CA ASP A 277 16.00 2.32 -2.92
C ASP A 277 16.79 3.64 -2.91
N ILE A 278 17.39 3.97 -4.06
CA ILE A 278 18.03 5.25 -4.34
C ILE A 278 17.55 5.69 -5.73
N ALA A 279 16.76 6.76 -5.75
CA ALA A 279 16.29 7.38 -6.98
C ALA A 279 16.98 8.73 -7.20
N THR A 280 17.16 9.10 -8.46
CA THR A 280 17.74 10.40 -8.84
C THR A 280 16.83 11.13 -9.81
N SER A 281 16.65 12.43 -9.59
CA SER A 281 16.14 13.36 -10.59
C SER A 281 17.24 14.35 -11.00
N ALA A 282 16.90 15.30 -11.88
CA ALA A 282 17.81 16.40 -12.22
C ALA A 282 18.23 17.22 -10.99
N GLU A 283 17.34 17.33 -10.00
CA GLU A 283 17.50 18.25 -8.87
C GLU A 283 17.71 17.54 -7.53
N LEU A 284 17.26 16.29 -7.39
CA LEU A 284 17.24 15.58 -6.11
C LEU A 284 17.87 14.18 -6.20
N LEU A 285 18.48 13.77 -5.11
CA LEU A 285 18.74 12.38 -4.75
C LEU A 285 17.72 11.98 -3.68
N ILE A 286 16.94 10.93 -3.92
CA ILE A 286 15.94 10.43 -2.98
C ILE A 286 16.41 9.06 -2.48
N CYS A 287 16.66 8.96 -1.18
CA CYS A 287 17.01 7.72 -0.51
C CYS A 287 15.82 7.20 0.28
N ARG A 288 15.40 5.95 0.04
CA ARG A 288 14.34 5.30 0.81
C ARG A 288 14.91 4.26 1.75
N LEU A 289 14.54 4.32 3.02
CA LEU A 289 14.99 3.42 4.05
C LEU A 289 13.80 2.79 4.75
N GLN A 290 13.81 1.48 4.89
CA GLN A 290 12.74 0.74 5.57
C GLN A 290 13.24 0.13 6.86
N ARG A 291 12.41 0.18 7.90
CA ARG A 291 12.69 -0.43 9.21
C ARG A 291 12.86 -1.93 9.03
N HIS A 292 13.94 -2.48 9.59
CA HIS A 292 14.10 -3.93 9.66
C HIS A 292 12.91 -4.51 10.44
N ALA A 293 12.22 -5.50 9.88
CA ALA A 293 11.42 -6.39 10.70
C ALA A 293 12.41 -7.00 11.70
N ARG A 294 12.33 -6.66 12.99
CA ARG A 294 13.01 -7.50 13.97
C ARG A 294 12.37 -8.87 13.77
N GLU A 295 13.17 -9.90 13.50
CA GLU A 295 12.76 -11.25 13.83
C GLU A 295 12.44 -11.17 15.32
N GLU A 296 11.15 -11.18 15.66
CA GLU A 296 10.71 -11.35 17.03
C GLU A 296 11.19 -12.75 17.42
N MET A 297 12.34 -12.79 18.10
CA MET A 297 12.92 -13.98 18.71
C MET A 297 12.20 -14.27 20.03
#